data_AF-A0A6M6BHU3-F1
#
_entry.id   AF-A0A6M6BHU3-F1
#
_cell.length_a   1.000
_cell.length_b   1.000
_cell.length_c   1.000
_cell.angle_alpha   90.00
_cell.angle_beta   90.00
_cell.angle_gamma   90.00
#
_symmetry.space_group_name_H-M   'P 1'
#
loop_
_entity.id
_entity.type
_entity.pdbx_description
1 polymer ?
#
loop_
_entity_poly.entity_id
_entity_poly.type
_entity_poly.pdbx_seq_one_letter_code
_entity_poly.pdbx_strand_id
1 'polypeptide(L)'
;MPRSIAHYLATVALICALISSTAAQPSKLAPSPYQVAQAAARQGDTRTALRQLKQAVAQGYYWEETLRAEPAFAPLTTQSGWTAVLRQAHQKQQRHEANFNPSLLALIRKMRYQDQHNRLLAQAADQQYGVNSPQAVAAMREQEPLDARLIRQADSLVAIYGYPGKSVVGEYYKSVVFLIIQHNPDEKYLPMLTAAADKGELNWSSVALLVDRVKTEKGEPQVYGTQPHIWPDGRKQLYPIEDEPNVNVRRAKIGLGPLEPYLQQFGIAYQVPTATHNPNPPELYVSPRAREVHKSPVELIGSYEALQAQLVYPEQAKKNKVSGKVVLQMVIDPQGVPQNVLVVKGIGSGCDEEAQRVMRTARFTNSSGEEHEIRMSLPFSYDKAVSGTGK
;
A
#
# COMPACT_ATOMS: atom_id res chain seq x y z
N MET A 1 16.67 -10.91 5.67
CA MET A 1 16.99 -9.66 4.95
C MET A 1 15.70 -8.86 4.83
N PRO A 2 15.59 -7.63 5.36
CA PRO A 2 14.40 -6.84 5.12
C PRO A 2 14.35 -6.56 3.61
N ARG A 3 13.23 -6.87 2.96
CA ARG A 3 12.96 -6.37 1.61
C ARG A 3 13.21 -4.86 1.65
N SER A 4 14.02 -4.34 0.73
CA SER A 4 14.26 -2.90 0.61
C SER A 4 12.91 -2.18 0.65
N ILE A 5 12.63 -1.47 1.75
CA ILE A 5 11.36 -0.77 1.98
C ILE A 5 11.09 0.21 0.80
N ALA A 6 12.15 0.74 0.19
CA ALA A 6 12.09 1.58 -1.00
C ALA A 6 11.43 0.90 -2.21
N HIS A 7 11.72 -0.39 -2.47
CA HIS A 7 11.23 -1.08 -3.67
C HIS A 7 9.73 -1.46 -3.58
N TYR A 8 9.29 -1.82 -2.37
CA TYR A 8 7.89 -2.07 -2.06
C TYR A 8 7.06 -0.78 -2.22
N LEU A 9 7.54 0.34 -1.68
CA LEU A 9 6.82 1.61 -1.73
C LEU A 9 6.77 2.25 -3.13
N ALA A 10 7.77 2.03 -3.98
CA ALA A 10 7.79 2.51 -5.38
C ALA A 10 6.75 1.78 -6.26
N THR A 11 6.59 0.46 -6.07
CA THR A 11 5.56 -0.33 -6.78
C THR A 11 4.16 0.07 -6.34
N VAL A 12 3.98 0.37 -5.04
CA VAL A 12 2.73 0.84 -4.45
C VAL A 12 2.32 2.21 -4.99
N ALA A 13 3.26 3.16 -5.11
CA ALA A 13 3.01 4.50 -5.65
C ALA A 13 2.55 4.47 -7.11
N LEU A 14 3.19 3.63 -7.94
CA LEU A 14 2.82 3.50 -9.36
C LEU A 14 1.42 2.92 -9.54
N ILE A 15 1.04 1.91 -8.75
CA ILE A 15 -0.31 1.31 -8.80
C ILE A 15 -1.39 2.32 -8.36
N CYS A 16 -1.14 3.09 -7.31
CA CYS A 16 -2.08 4.12 -6.83
C CYS A 16 -2.23 5.29 -7.81
N ALA A 17 -1.15 5.69 -8.49
CA ALA A 17 -1.17 6.73 -9.52
C ALA A 17 -2.00 6.30 -10.76
N LEU A 18 -1.85 5.05 -11.21
CA LEU A 18 -2.56 4.52 -12.38
C LEU A 18 -4.07 4.34 -12.15
N ILE A 19 -4.50 4.21 -10.90
CA ILE A 19 -5.92 4.05 -10.53
C ILE A 19 -6.61 5.40 -10.41
N SER A 20 -5.86 6.44 -10.06
CA SER A 20 -6.31 7.83 -10.19
C SER A 20 -6.41 8.26 -11.66
N SER A 21 -5.81 7.50 -12.60
CA SER A 21 -5.75 7.79 -14.03
C SER A 21 -6.45 6.76 -14.92
N THR A 22 -7.49 6.04 -14.44
CA THR A 22 -8.22 5.08 -15.29
C THR A 22 -9.09 5.77 -16.34
N ALA A 23 -8.45 6.46 -17.28
CA ALA A 23 -8.90 6.70 -18.64
C ALA A 23 -8.26 5.61 -19.52
N ALA A 24 -8.66 4.35 -19.32
CA ALA A 24 -8.33 3.27 -20.24
C ALA A 24 -9.53 2.31 -20.30
N GLN A 25 -10.48 2.65 -21.17
CA GLN A 25 -11.49 1.72 -21.65
C GLN A 25 -11.54 1.85 -23.18
N PRO A 26 -11.37 0.74 -23.92
CA PRO A 26 -12.28 0.39 -24.98
C PRO A 26 -13.40 -0.43 -24.33
N SER A 27 -14.47 0.24 -23.88
CA SER A 27 -15.74 -0.42 -23.58
C SER A 27 -16.64 -0.27 -24.81
N LYS A 28 -17.70 -1.09 -24.91
CA LYS A 28 -18.78 -0.87 -25.88
C LYS A 28 -19.58 0.43 -25.60
N LEU A 29 -19.22 1.19 -24.57
CA LEU A 29 -19.84 2.48 -24.24
C LEU A 29 -19.10 3.60 -24.98
N ALA A 30 -19.84 4.62 -25.39
CA ALA A 30 -19.26 5.81 -26.00
C ALA A 30 -18.18 6.43 -25.07
N PRO A 31 -17.08 6.96 -25.62
CA PRO A 31 -16.01 7.56 -24.82
C PRO A 31 -16.57 8.69 -23.96
N SER A 32 -16.15 8.76 -22.69
CA SER A 32 -16.55 9.82 -21.79
C SER A 32 -16.07 11.19 -22.29
N PRO A 33 -16.72 12.31 -21.92
CA PRO A 33 -16.25 13.65 -22.28
C PRO A 33 -14.78 13.90 -21.91
N TYR A 34 -14.29 13.31 -20.81
CA TYR A 34 -12.88 13.42 -20.42
C TYR A 34 -11.96 12.71 -21.42
N GLN A 35 -12.31 11.50 -21.86
CA GLN A 35 -11.53 10.74 -22.84
C GLN A 35 -11.53 11.43 -24.21
N VAL A 36 -12.68 11.97 -24.62
CA VAL A 36 -12.77 12.77 -25.86
C VAL A 36 -11.92 14.02 -25.74
N ALA A 37 -11.91 14.69 -24.58
CA ALA A 37 -11.06 15.85 -24.35
C ALA A 37 -9.56 15.51 -24.47
N GLN A 38 -9.12 14.40 -23.88
CA GLN A 38 -7.72 13.96 -23.99
C GLN A 38 -7.33 13.66 -25.44
N ALA A 39 -8.18 12.95 -26.19
CA ALA A 39 -7.93 12.62 -27.58
C ALA A 39 -7.85 13.88 -28.46
N ALA A 40 -8.79 14.81 -28.31
CA ALA A 40 -8.80 16.06 -29.05
C ALA A 40 -7.57 16.93 -28.74
N ALA A 41 -7.17 17.01 -27.46
CA ALA A 41 -6.00 17.78 -27.06
C ALA A 41 -4.69 17.23 -27.66
N ARG A 42 -4.53 15.91 -27.72
CA ARG A 42 -3.39 15.24 -28.37
C ARG A 42 -3.34 15.50 -29.88
N GLN A 43 -4.48 15.75 -30.51
CA GLN A 43 -4.59 16.09 -31.94
C GLN A 43 -4.46 17.60 -32.21
N GLY A 44 -4.27 18.43 -31.18
CA GLY A 44 -4.21 19.88 -31.31
C GLY A 44 -5.56 20.57 -31.47
N ASP A 45 -6.69 19.85 -31.40
CA ASP A 45 -8.04 20.44 -31.39
C ASP A 45 -8.37 20.97 -29.99
N THR A 46 -7.79 22.12 -29.65
CA THR A 46 -7.96 22.78 -28.35
C THR A 46 -9.41 23.20 -28.09
N ARG A 47 -10.18 23.52 -29.15
CA ARG A 47 -11.58 23.95 -29.03
C ARG A 47 -12.47 22.79 -28.59
N THR A 48 -12.38 21.65 -29.26
CA THR A 48 -13.13 20.45 -28.86
C THR A 48 -12.67 19.95 -27.51
N ALA A 49 -11.36 19.94 -27.25
CA ALA A 49 -10.81 19.52 -25.97
C ALA A 49 -11.37 20.32 -24.79
N LEU A 50 -11.32 21.65 -24.86
CA LEU A 50 -11.84 22.52 -23.80
C LEU A 50 -13.36 22.39 -23.61
N ARG A 51 -14.13 22.25 -24.70
CA ARG A 51 -15.59 22.04 -24.62
C ARG A 51 -15.92 20.73 -23.90
N GLN A 52 -15.26 19.65 -24.29
CA GLN A 52 -15.46 18.32 -23.70
C GLN A 52 -14.97 18.28 -22.25
N LEU A 53 -13.89 18.98 -21.93
CA LEU A 53 -13.39 19.07 -20.56
C LEU A 53 -14.34 19.84 -19.64
N LYS A 54 -14.97 20.93 -20.11
CA LYS A 54 -16.04 21.63 -19.36
C LYS A 54 -17.23 20.71 -19.08
N GLN A 55 -17.62 19.89 -20.05
CA GLN A 55 -18.69 18.91 -19.88
C GLN A 55 -18.28 17.80 -18.89
N ALA A 56 -17.05 17.31 -18.97
CA ALA A 56 -16.51 16.36 -18.00
C ALA A 56 -16.59 16.93 -16.58
N VAL A 57 -16.06 18.13 -16.34
CA VAL A 57 -16.11 18.80 -15.03
C VAL A 57 -17.55 19.04 -14.54
N ALA A 58 -18.47 19.35 -15.45
CA ALA A 58 -19.89 19.49 -15.09
C ALA A 58 -20.48 18.17 -14.57
N GLN A 59 -20.10 17.02 -15.15
CA GLN A 59 -20.68 15.71 -14.85
C GLN A 59 -19.93 14.96 -13.73
N GLY A 60 -18.61 15.05 -13.68
CA GLY A 60 -17.75 14.28 -12.77
C GLY A 60 -17.05 15.11 -11.68
N TYR A 61 -16.19 14.46 -10.90
CA TYR A 61 -15.51 15.05 -9.76
C TYR A 61 -14.00 15.04 -10.05
N TYR A 62 -13.46 16.21 -10.42
CA TYR A 62 -12.07 16.36 -10.84
C TYR A 62 -11.36 17.37 -9.95
N TRP A 63 -10.21 16.97 -9.46
CA TRP A 63 -9.27 17.83 -8.75
C TRP A 63 -8.58 18.77 -9.73
N GLU A 64 -8.38 20.03 -9.35
CA GLU A 64 -7.64 20.98 -10.17
C GLU A 64 -6.22 20.46 -10.46
N GLU A 65 -5.59 19.86 -9.45
CA GLU A 65 -4.25 19.29 -9.56
C GLU A 65 -4.21 18.13 -10.56
N THR A 66 -5.23 17.27 -10.57
CA THR A 66 -5.33 16.16 -11.54
C THR A 66 -5.50 16.69 -12.97
N LEU A 67 -6.31 17.73 -13.16
CA LEU A 67 -6.46 18.36 -14.48
C LEU A 67 -5.13 18.95 -14.96
N ARG A 68 -4.39 19.63 -14.08
CA ARG A 68 -3.09 20.22 -14.41
C ARG A 68 -2.01 19.19 -14.69
N ALA A 69 -2.03 18.05 -13.99
CA ALA A 69 -1.03 17.01 -14.12
C ALA A 69 -1.23 16.12 -15.37
N GLU A 70 -2.41 16.16 -16.01
CA GLU A 70 -2.70 15.37 -17.20
C GLU A 70 -1.84 15.84 -18.41
N PRO A 71 -0.89 15.01 -18.90
CA PRO A 71 0.00 15.42 -19.99
C PRO A 71 -0.75 15.76 -21.27
N ALA A 72 -1.87 15.09 -21.56
CA ALA A 72 -2.67 15.38 -22.74
C ALA A 72 -3.20 16.83 -22.74
N PHE A 73 -3.37 17.45 -21.57
CA PHE A 73 -3.89 18.80 -21.43
C PHE A 73 -2.81 19.89 -21.38
N ALA A 74 -1.51 19.54 -21.45
CA ALA A 74 -0.44 20.53 -21.49
C ALA A 74 -0.65 21.62 -22.57
N PRO A 75 -1.09 21.32 -23.81
CA PRO A 75 -1.35 22.33 -24.83
C PRO A 75 -2.54 23.27 -24.50
N LEU A 76 -3.42 22.86 -23.59
CA LEU A 76 -4.58 23.66 -23.20
C LEU A 76 -4.23 24.73 -22.17
N THR A 77 -3.13 24.56 -21.41
CA THR A 77 -2.80 25.40 -20.25
C THR A 77 -2.61 26.88 -20.57
N THR A 78 -2.23 27.22 -21.80
CA THR A 78 -2.06 28.60 -22.29
C THR A 78 -3.34 29.18 -22.92
N GLN A 79 -4.39 28.38 -23.09
CA GLN A 79 -5.63 28.78 -23.72
C GLN A 79 -6.54 29.50 -22.72
N SER A 80 -7.22 30.56 -23.16
CA SER A 80 -8.13 31.35 -22.29
C SER A 80 -9.26 30.51 -21.66
N GLY A 81 -9.70 29.44 -22.34
CA GLY A 81 -10.72 28.53 -21.85
C GLY A 81 -10.26 27.62 -20.70
N TRP A 82 -8.95 27.45 -20.48
CA TRP A 82 -8.40 26.60 -19.43
C TRP A 82 -8.71 27.12 -18.04
N THR A 83 -8.45 28.41 -17.79
CA THR A 83 -8.77 29.05 -16.51
C THR A 83 -10.26 28.97 -16.16
N ALA A 84 -11.14 28.93 -17.18
CA ALA A 84 -12.57 28.73 -16.96
C ALA A 84 -12.90 27.29 -16.51
N VAL A 85 -12.25 26.27 -17.09
CA VAL A 85 -12.39 24.87 -16.67
C VAL A 85 -11.96 24.69 -15.22
N LEU A 86 -10.77 25.20 -14.86
CA LEU A 86 -10.23 25.03 -13.50
C LEU A 86 -11.11 25.73 -12.47
N ARG A 87 -11.57 26.94 -12.76
CA ARG A 87 -12.52 27.67 -11.91
C ARG A 87 -13.82 26.91 -11.71
N GLN A 88 -14.35 26.29 -12.77
CA GLN A 88 -15.55 25.47 -12.69
C GLN A 88 -15.34 24.25 -11.79
N ALA A 89 -14.19 23.57 -11.91
CA ALA A 89 -13.85 22.42 -11.08
C ALA A 89 -13.74 22.81 -9.60
N HIS A 90 -13.00 23.89 -9.32
CA HIS A 90 -12.83 24.43 -7.97
C HIS A 90 -14.17 24.85 -7.34
N GLN A 91 -15.03 25.57 -8.08
CA GLN A 91 -16.36 25.96 -7.59
C GLN A 91 -17.26 24.76 -7.33
N LYS A 92 -17.21 23.73 -8.19
CA LYS A 92 -17.98 22.50 -7.99
C LYS A 92 -17.50 21.77 -6.72
N GLN A 93 -16.19 21.69 -6.52
CA GLN A 93 -15.62 21.12 -5.31
C GLN A 93 -16.05 21.86 -4.05
N GLN A 94 -15.94 23.19 -4.01
CA GLN A 94 -16.37 23.99 -2.86
C GLN A 94 -17.84 23.78 -2.51
N ARG A 95 -18.73 23.77 -3.52
CA ARG A 95 -20.16 23.51 -3.33
C ARG A 95 -20.43 22.08 -2.82
N HIS A 96 -19.66 21.11 -3.31
CA HIS A 96 -19.77 19.73 -2.84
C HIS A 96 -19.35 19.63 -1.38
N GLU A 97 -18.18 20.17 -1.02
CA GLU A 97 -17.62 20.14 0.33
C GLU A 97 -18.46 20.88 1.37
N ALA A 98 -19.24 21.90 0.98
CA ALA A 98 -20.10 22.66 1.88
C ALA A 98 -21.16 21.81 2.62
N ASN A 99 -21.44 20.59 2.14
CA ASN A 99 -22.41 19.68 2.75
C ASN A 99 -21.80 18.73 3.79
N PHE A 100 -20.50 18.83 4.08
CA PHE A 100 -19.78 17.91 4.95
C PHE A 100 -19.14 18.62 6.14
N ASN A 101 -18.74 17.85 7.15
CA ASN A 101 -18.10 18.40 8.34
C ASN A 101 -16.75 19.06 7.99
N PRO A 102 -16.60 20.39 8.16
CA PRO A 102 -15.41 21.11 7.69
C PRO A 102 -14.13 20.69 8.43
N SER A 103 -14.22 20.37 9.72
CA SER A 103 -13.09 19.91 10.53
C SER A 103 -12.62 18.51 10.09
N LEU A 104 -13.57 17.61 9.80
CA LEU A 104 -13.24 16.29 9.27
C LEU A 104 -12.61 16.39 7.88
N LEU A 105 -13.15 17.21 6.99
CA LEU A 105 -12.56 17.43 5.67
C LEU A 105 -11.17 18.06 5.75
N ALA A 106 -10.93 18.97 6.69
CA ALA A 106 -9.59 19.52 6.94
C ALA A 106 -8.60 18.42 7.39
N LEU A 107 -9.03 17.51 8.27
CA LEU A 107 -8.22 16.36 8.70
C LEU A 107 -7.93 15.42 7.53
N ILE A 108 -8.95 15.02 6.76
CA ILE A 108 -8.81 14.11 5.61
C ILE A 108 -7.90 14.70 4.53
N ARG A 109 -8.01 16.01 4.24
CA ARG A 109 -7.07 16.72 3.37
C ARG A 109 -5.63 16.61 3.83
N LYS A 110 -5.39 16.86 5.12
CA LYS A 110 -4.07 16.76 5.72
C LYS A 110 -3.52 15.33 5.62
N MET A 111 -4.34 14.33 5.94
CA MET A 111 -3.97 12.93 5.83
C MET A 111 -3.62 12.54 4.39
N ARG A 112 -4.43 12.96 3.40
CA ARG A 112 -4.13 12.75 1.97
C ARG A 112 -2.78 13.35 1.57
N TYR A 113 -2.53 14.60 1.99
CA TYR A 113 -1.25 15.25 1.69
C TYR A 113 -0.08 14.48 2.28
N GLN A 114 -0.17 14.11 3.57
CA GLN A 114 0.89 13.36 4.25
C GLN A 114 1.10 11.96 3.68
N ASP A 115 0.04 11.33 3.16
CA ASP A 115 0.11 10.00 2.55
C ASP A 115 0.76 10.03 1.15
N GLN A 116 0.52 11.09 0.37
CA GLN A 116 0.87 11.13 -1.06
C GLN A 116 2.10 11.98 -1.39
N HIS A 117 2.39 13.03 -0.61
CA HIS A 117 3.38 14.06 -0.98
C HIS A 117 4.77 13.47 -1.26
N ASN A 118 5.33 12.73 -0.30
CA ASN A 118 6.68 12.18 -0.46
C ASN A 118 6.73 11.06 -1.50
N ARG A 119 5.63 10.34 -1.72
CA ARG A 119 5.52 9.32 -2.78
C ARG A 119 5.59 9.94 -4.17
N LEU A 120 4.90 11.07 -4.36
CA LEU A 120 4.97 11.83 -5.60
C LEU A 120 6.36 12.44 -5.83
N LEU A 121 7.01 12.93 -4.77
CA LEU A 121 8.41 13.38 -4.85
C LEU A 121 9.35 12.25 -5.24
N ALA A 122 9.20 11.07 -4.62
CA ALA A 122 10.00 9.89 -4.95
C ALA A 122 9.79 9.44 -6.39
N GLN A 123 8.53 9.39 -6.85
CA GLN A 123 8.21 9.05 -8.23
C GLN A 123 8.81 10.04 -9.23
N ALA A 124 8.70 11.34 -8.98
CA ALA A 124 9.29 12.37 -9.83
C ALA A 124 10.82 12.28 -9.87
N ALA A 125 11.45 12.01 -8.72
CA ALA A 125 12.89 11.80 -8.64
C ALA A 125 13.33 10.56 -9.44
N ASP A 126 12.61 9.43 -9.33
CA ASP A 126 12.93 8.23 -10.09
C ASP A 126 12.74 8.43 -11.60
N GLN A 127 11.74 9.20 -12.01
CA GLN A 127 11.55 9.56 -13.42
C GLN A 127 12.69 10.41 -13.97
N GLN A 128 13.28 11.28 -13.14
CA GLN A 128 14.34 12.19 -13.56
C GLN A 128 15.75 11.59 -13.45
N TYR A 129 16.01 10.81 -12.41
CA TYR A 129 17.35 10.36 -12.03
C TYR A 129 17.54 8.84 -12.10
N GLY A 130 16.48 8.09 -12.43
CA GLY A 130 16.47 6.63 -12.45
C GLY A 130 15.93 6.01 -11.16
N VAL A 131 15.48 4.76 -11.26
CA VAL A 131 14.85 4.00 -10.18
C VAL A 131 15.78 3.90 -8.96
N ASN A 132 15.22 4.10 -7.76
CA ASN A 132 15.95 4.09 -6.49
C ASN A 132 17.03 5.20 -6.40
N SER A 133 16.78 6.35 -7.01
CA SER A 133 17.66 7.52 -6.88
C SER A 133 17.85 7.92 -5.41
N PRO A 134 18.99 8.51 -5.01
CA PRO A 134 19.20 8.99 -3.63
C PRO A 134 18.08 9.93 -3.14
N GLN A 135 17.52 10.75 -4.03
CA GLN A 135 16.41 11.66 -3.78
C GLN A 135 15.11 10.90 -3.50
N ALA A 136 14.80 9.87 -4.30
CA ALA A 136 13.64 9.02 -4.05
C ALA A 136 13.76 8.26 -2.73
N VAL A 137 14.94 7.71 -2.45
CA VAL A 137 15.23 7.03 -1.17
C VAL A 137 15.07 7.99 0.01
N ALA A 138 15.54 9.23 -0.10
CA ALA A 138 15.38 10.24 0.94
C ALA A 138 13.90 10.57 1.19
N ALA A 139 13.12 10.81 0.13
CA ALA A 139 11.69 11.07 0.26
C ALA A 139 10.94 9.89 0.90
N MET A 140 11.27 8.65 0.53
CA MET A 140 10.62 7.47 1.11
C MET A 140 11.02 7.24 2.57
N ARG A 141 12.25 7.57 2.99
CA ARG A 141 12.63 7.56 4.41
C ARG A 141 11.81 8.54 5.25
N GLU A 142 11.41 9.67 4.69
CA GLU A 142 10.51 10.62 5.36
C GLU A 142 9.06 10.11 5.40
N GLN A 143 8.64 9.29 4.44
CA GLN A 143 7.30 8.70 4.39
C GLN A 143 7.09 7.63 5.48
N GLU A 144 8.08 6.79 5.77
CA GLU A 144 7.97 5.67 6.73
C GLU A 144 7.35 6.04 8.09
N PRO A 145 7.82 7.07 8.82
CA PRO A 145 7.19 7.45 10.09
C PRO A 145 5.81 8.12 9.93
N LEU A 146 5.47 8.60 8.73
CA LEU A 146 4.13 9.10 8.42
C LEU A 146 3.15 7.96 8.25
N ASP A 147 3.51 6.90 7.52
CA ASP A 147 2.66 5.72 7.30
C ASP A 147 2.18 5.11 8.63
N ALA A 148 3.10 4.89 9.57
CA ALA A 148 2.78 4.36 10.90
C ALA A 148 1.83 5.28 11.69
N ARG A 149 1.89 6.60 11.49
CA ARG A 149 1.01 7.56 12.16
C ARG A 149 -0.36 7.63 11.48
N LEU A 150 -0.37 7.61 10.15
CA LEU A 150 -1.56 7.71 9.32
C LEU A 150 -2.45 6.49 9.51
N ILE A 151 -1.88 5.29 9.62
CA ILE A 151 -2.69 4.09 9.85
C ILE A 151 -3.40 4.13 11.22
N ARG A 152 -2.76 4.66 12.28
CA ARG A 152 -3.42 4.88 13.57
C ARG A 152 -4.54 5.93 13.49
N GLN A 153 -4.35 6.98 12.69
CA GLN A 153 -5.41 7.96 12.46
C GLN A 153 -6.57 7.36 11.66
N ALA A 154 -6.28 6.51 10.67
CA ALA A 154 -7.27 5.76 9.93
C ALA A 154 -8.07 4.84 10.85
N ASP A 155 -7.41 4.09 11.75
CA ASP A 155 -8.06 3.26 12.77
C ASP A 155 -9.01 4.09 13.66
N SER A 156 -8.58 5.26 14.14
CA SER A 156 -9.44 6.15 14.93
C SER A 156 -10.66 6.65 14.14
N LEU A 157 -10.49 7.00 12.86
CA LEU A 157 -11.62 7.39 12.02
C LEU A 157 -12.57 6.22 11.78
N VAL A 158 -12.03 5.03 11.54
CA VAL A 158 -12.80 3.80 11.35
C VAL A 158 -13.62 3.45 12.60
N ALA A 159 -13.04 3.61 13.79
CA ALA A 159 -13.74 3.37 15.05
C ALA A 159 -14.93 4.33 15.28
N ILE A 160 -14.85 5.57 14.78
CA ILE A 160 -15.90 6.59 14.97
C ILE A 160 -16.98 6.49 13.89
N TYR A 161 -16.60 6.30 12.63
CA TYR A 161 -17.49 6.47 11.48
C TYR A 161 -17.80 5.16 10.74
N GLY A 162 -17.19 4.04 11.13
CA GLY A 162 -16.97 2.94 10.18
C GLY A 162 -16.06 3.42 9.05
N TYR A 163 -16.14 2.85 7.85
CA TYR A 163 -15.39 3.40 6.72
C TYR A 163 -15.88 4.83 6.39
N PRO A 164 -15.04 5.88 6.51
CA PRO A 164 -15.45 7.24 6.22
C PRO A 164 -15.45 7.46 4.70
N GLY A 165 -16.45 6.88 4.03
CA GLY A 165 -16.61 6.91 2.59
C GLY A 165 -17.40 8.10 2.07
N LYS A 166 -17.97 7.95 0.87
CA LYS A 166 -18.67 8.99 0.13
C LYS A 166 -19.69 9.80 0.95
N SER A 167 -20.49 9.16 1.77
CA SER A 167 -21.52 9.81 2.58
C SER A 167 -20.95 10.66 3.73
N VAL A 168 -19.74 10.33 4.20
CA VAL A 168 -19.10 10.99 5.34
C VAL A 168 -18.14 12.09 4.90
N VAL A 169 -17.35 11.85 3.85
CA VAL A 169 -16.29 12.76 3.40
C VAL A 169 -16.46 13.25 1.96
N GLY A 170 -17.51 12.80 1.27
CA GLY A 170 -17.80 13.21 -0.10
C GLY A 170 -17.00 12.46 -1.16
N GLU A 171 -17.44 12.60 -2.42
CA GLU A 171 -16.89 11.89 -3.57
C GLU A 171 -15.39 12.13 -3.78
N TYR A 172 -14.93 13.38 -3.56
CA TYR A 172 -13.53 13.77 -3.72
C TYR A 172 -12.58 13.03 -2.78
N TYR A 173 -13.04 12.68 -1.57
CA TYR A 173 -12.20 12.18 -0.49
C TYR A 173 -12.47 10.73 -0.10
N LYS A 174 -13.49 10.10 -0.70
CA LYS A 174 -13.97 8.76 -0.30
C LYS A 174 -12.91 7.65 -0.35
N SER A 175 -11.78 7.87 -1.03
CA SER A 175 -10.69 6.89 -1.15
C SER A 175 -9.48 7.20 -0.26
N VAL A 176 -9.43 8.33 0.46
CA VAL A 176 -8.23 8.74 1.21
C VAL A 176 -7.85 7.71 2.29
N VAL A 177 -8.83 7.27 3.09
CA VAL A 177 -8.56 6.26 4.13
C VAL A 177 -8.18 4.92 3.51
N PHE A 178 -8.81 4.55 2.39
CA PHE A 178 -8.38 3.38 1.63
C PHE A 178 -6.93 3.47 1.16
N LEU A 179 -6.46 4.60 0.63
CA LEU A 179 -5.07 4.75 0.17
C LEU A 179 -4.06 4.53 1.30
N ILE A 180 -4.36 5.08 2.49
CA ILE A 180 -3.53 4.89 3.69
C ILE A 180 -3.48 3.40 4.08
N ILE A 181 -4.61 2.70 4.02
CA ILE A 181 -4.68 1.25 4.26
C ILE A 181 -3.92 0.47 3.18
N GLN A 182 -4.06 0.84 1.91
CA GLN A 182 -3.38 0.19 0.78
C GLN A 182 -1.85 0.26 0.90
N HIS A 183 -1.35 1.29 1.58
CA HIS A 183 0.06 1.51 1.89
C HIS A 183 0.54 0.83 3.18
N ASN A 184 -0.41 0.34 4.00
CA ASN A 184 -0.18 -0.40 5.23
C ASN A 184 -1.10 -1.64 5.23
N PRO A 185 -0.96 -2.54 4.24
CA PRO A 185 -1.98 -3.55 3.99
C PRO A 185 -2.09 -4.53 5.15
N ASP A 186 -3.34 -4.80 5.51
CA ASP A 186 -3.70 -5.77 6.53
C ASP A 186 -5.06 -6.34 6.14
N GLU A 187 -5.19 -7.67 6.19
CA GLU A 187 -6.41 -8.38 5.81
C GLU A 187 -7.60 -7.99 6.68
N LYS A 188 -7.38 -7.51 7.92
CA LYS A 188 -8.45 -7.13 8.85
C LYS A 188 -9.38 -6.06 8.30
N TYR A 189 -8.92 -5.23 7.35
CA TYR A 189 -9.74 -4.17 6.75
C TYR A 189 -10.67 -4.68 5.64
N LEU A 190 -10.42 -5.86 5.07
CA LEU A 190 -11.17 -6.37 3.91
C LEU A 190 -12.68 -6.49 4.14
N PRO A 191 -13.19 -7.01 5.28
CA PRO A 191 -14.64 -7.08 5.51
C PRO A 191 -15.31 -5.71 5.51
N MET A 192 -14.72 -4.73 6.19
CA MET A 192 -15.25 -3.37 6.24
C MET A 192 -15.20 -2.68 4.87
N LEU A 193 -14.06 -2.78 4.17
CA LEU A 193 -13.88 -2.15 2.86
C LEU A 193 -14.80 -2.77 1.80
N THR A 194 -15.03 -4.07 1.87
CA THR A 194 -16.01 -4.78 1.04
C THR A 194 -17.42 -4.24 1.28
N ALA A 195 -17.85 -4.19 2.55
CA ALA A 195 -19.16 -3.66 2.90
C ALA A 195 -19.34 -2.18 2.51
N ALA A 196 -18.26 -1.38 2.57
CA ALA A 196 -18.27 0.00 2.10
C ALA A 196 -18.43 0.07 0.57
N ALA A 197 -17.73 -0.79 -0.17
CA ALA A 197 -17.84 -0.83 -1.63
C ALA A 197 -19.22 -1.30 -2.10
N ASP A 198 -19.82 -2.29 -1.43
CA ASP A 198 -21.19 -2.75 -1.70
C ASP A 198 -22.23 -1.65 -1.54
N LYS A 199 -21.98 -0.72 -0.60
CA LYS A 199 -22.84 0.45 -0.36
C LYS A 199 -22.51 1.64 -1.27
N GLY A 200 -21.49 1.53 -2.13
CA GLY A 200 -21.01 2.64 -2.97
C GLY A 200 -20.27 3.75 -2.20
N GLU A 201 -19.88 3.48 -0.95
CA GLU A 201 -19.07 4.38 -0.11
C GLU A 201 -17.61 4.41 -0.54
N LEU A 202 -17.14 3.34 -1.16
CA LEU A 202 -15.84 3.16 -1.81
C LEU A 202 -16.05 2.53 -3.19
N ASN A 203 -15.10 2.68 -4.12
CA ASN A 203 -15.15 1.94 -5.37
C ASN A 203 -14.66 0.50 -5.17
N TRP A 204 -15.36 -0.48 -5.72
CA TRP A 204 -14.91 -1.88 -5.71
C TRP A 204 -13.52 -2.07 -6.35
N SER A 205 -13.15 -1.22 -7.32
CA SER A 205 -11.79 -1.19 -7.89
C SER A 205 -10.69 -0.91 -6.87
N SER A 206 -10.97 -0.17 -5.80
CA SER A 206 -10.05 0.03 -4.68
C SER A 206 -9.89 -1.26 -3.88
N VAL A 207 -11.00 -1.91 -3.51
CA VAL A 207 -10.99 -3.16 -2.73
C VAL A 207 -10.22 -4.27 -3.46
N ALA A 208 -10.36 -4.36 -4.78
CA ALA A 208 -9.64 -5.32 -5.62
C ALA A 208 -8.11 -5.24 -5.47
N LEU A 209 -7.56 -4.03 -5.27
CA LEU A 209 -6.12 -3.87 -5.06
C LEU A 209 -5.65 -4.48 -3.76
N LEU A 210 -6.41 -4.28 -2.69
CA LEU A 210 -6.05 -4.81 -1.38
C LEU A 210 -6.22 -6.33 -1.36
N VAL A 211 -7.28 -6.84 -1.99
CA VAL A 211 -7.50 -8.29 -2.16
C VAL A 211 -6.29 -8.94 -2.83
N ASP A 212 -5.88 -8.46 -4.00
CA ASP A 212 -4.74 -9.04 -4.70
C ASP A 212 -3.42 -8.82 -3.93
N ARG A 213 -3.24 -7.68 -3.27
CA ARG A 213 -2.05 -7.42 -2.43
C ARG A 213 -1.94 -8.43 -1.30
N VAL A 214 -2.99 -8.61 -0.51
CA VAL A 214 -3.03 -9.60 0.58
C VAL A 214 -2.78 -11.01 0.04
N LYS A 215 -3.40 -11.38 -1.08
CA LYS A 215 -3.19 -12.69 -1.70
C LYS A 215 -1.74 -12.90 -2.14
N THR A 216 -1.15 -11.93 -2.83
CA THR A 216 0.24 -12.04 -3.31
C THR A 216 1.24 -12.07 -2.17
N GLU A 217 0.97 -11.38 -1.06
CA GLU A 217 1.79 -11.44 0.16
C GLU A 217 1.73 -12.81 0.84
N LYS A 218 0.57 -13.50 0.73
CA LYS A 218 0.39 -14.89 1.14
C LYS A 218 0.91 -15.91 0.12
N GLY A 219 1.40 -15.46 -1.04
CA GLY A 219 1.80 -16.32 -2.15
C GLY A 219 0.63 -17.02 -2.85
N GLU A 220 -0.59 -16.53 -2.66
CA GLU A 220 -1.79 -16.99 -3.36
C GLU A 220 -1.91 -16.31 -4.73
N PRO A 221 -2.56 -16.96 -5.72
CA PRO A 221 -2.86 -16.30 -6.98
C PRO A 221 -3.83 -15.14 -6.77
N GLN A 222 -3.70 -14.12 -7.61
CA GLN A 222 -4.52 -12.92 -7.62
C GLN A 222 -5.94 -13.21 -8.12
N VAL A 223 -6.92 -12.42 -7.72
CA VAL A 223 -8.29 -12.50 -8.24
C VAL A 223 -8.46 -11.62 -9.48
N TYR A 224 -7.87 -10.41 -9.46
CA TYR A 224 -8.09 -9.37 -10.47
C TYR A 224 -6.84 -9.00 -11.28
N GLY A 225 -5.65 -9.46 -10.90
CA GLY A 225 -4.39 -9.19 -11.62
C GLY A 225 -3.88 -7.77 -11.44
N THR A 226 -4.12 -7.14 -10.28
CA THR A 226 -3.77 -5.73 -10.02
C THR A 226 -2.36 -5.51 -9.45
N GLN A 227 -1.64 -6.58 -9.15
CA GLN A 227 -0.28 -6.55 -8.60
C GLN A 227 0.70 -7.15 -9.61
N PRO A 228 1.39 -6.32 -10.42
CA PRO A 228 2.63 -6.76 -11.04
C PRO A 228 3.75 -6.83 -10.00
N HIS A 229 4.74 -7.69 -10.25
CA HIS A 229 5.99 -7.72 -9.52
C HIS A 229 7.06 -6.94 -10.30
N ILE A 230 7.73 -5.99 -9.65
CA ILE A 230 8.84 -5.24 -10.22
C ILE A 230 10.10 -5.64 -9.45
N TRP A 231 11.03 -6.29 -10.14
CA TRP A 231 12.29 -6.75 -9.58
C TRP A 231 13.29 -5.57 -9.43
N PRO A 232 14.31 -5.70 -8.56
CA PRO A 232 15.37 -4.68 -8.43
C PRO A 232 16.15 -4.39 -9.71
N ASP A 233 16.26 -5.39 -10.59
CA ASP A 233 16.90 -5.30 -11.91
C ASP A 233 16.01 -4.62 -12.97
N GLY A 234 14.80 -4.18 -12.59
CA GLY A 234 13.84 -3.53 -13.48
C GLY A 234 12.96 -4.50 -14.28
N ARG A 235 13.20 -5.81 -14.20
CA ARG A 235 12.31 -6.83 -14.79
C ARG A 235 10.93 -6.75 -14.15
N LYS A 236 9.90 -7.02 -14.95
CA LYS A 236 8.50 -6.98 -14.50
C LYS A 236 7.83 -8.29 -14.85
N GLN A 237 7.13 -8.86 -13.88
CA GLN A 237 6.40 -10.12 -14.02
C GLN A 237 5.00 -10.00 -13.40
N LEU A 238 4.12 -10.93 -13.75
CA LEU A 238 2.76 -10.99 -13.22
C LEU A 238 2.67 -12.09 -12.16
N TYR A 239 2.15 -11.80 -10.97
CA TYR A 239 1.81 -12.92 -10.07
C TYR A 239 0.69 -13.75 -10.70
N PRO A 240 0.68 -15.09 -10.52
CA PRO A 240 -0.38 -15.97 -11.04
C PRO A 240 -1.78 -15.44 -10.72
N ILE A 241 -2.75 -15.72 -11.59
CA ILE A 241 -4.15 -15.25 -11.46
C ILE A 241 -5.07 -16.46 -11.37
N GLU A 242 -5.96 -16.48 -10.38
CA GLU A 242 -7.02 -17.48 -10.24
C GLU A 242 -7.95 -17.40 -11.45
N ASP A 243 -8.27 -18.52 -12.10
CA ASP A 243 -9.23 -18.56 -13.23
C ASP A 243 -8.98 -17.42 -14.24
N GLU A 244 -7.75 -17.38 -14.74
CA GLU A 244 -7.23 -16.33 -15.61
C GLU A 244 -8.06 -16.09 -16.89
N PRO A 245 -8.62 -17.12 -17.57
CA PRO A 245 -9.49 -16.91 -18.73
C PRO A 245 -10.71 -16.02 -18.46
N ASN A 246 -11.19 -15.98 -17.21
CA ASN A 246 -12.36 -15.20 -16.80
C ASN A 246 -12.00 -13.92 -16.05
N VAL A 247 -10.72 -13.54 -15.98
CA VAL A 247 -10.27 -12.36 -15.21
C VAL A 247 -10.95 -11.08 -15.67
N ASN A 248 -11.11 -10.89 -16.98
CA ASN A 248 -11.76 -9.69 -17.53
C ASN A 248 -13.26 -9.64 -17.24
N VAL A 249 -13.92 -10.80 -17.09
CA VAL A 249 -15.31 -10.87 -16.63
C VAL A 249 -15.43 -10.38 -15.19
N ARG A 250 -14.52 -10.82 -14.31
CA ARG A 250 -14.48 -10.36 -12.91
C ARG A 250 -14.16 -8.87 -12.82
N ARG A 251 -13.14 -8.39 -13.56
CA ARG A 251 -12.74 -6.98 -13.62
C ARG A 251 -13.88 -6.07 -14.06
N ALA A 252 -14.60 -6.44 -15.12
CA ALA A 252 -15.71 -5.64 -15.63
C ALA A 252 -16.84 -5.45 -14.60
N LYS A 253 -17.17 -6.48 -13.81
CA LYS A 253 -18.22 -6.42 -12.77
C LYS A 253 -17.94 -5.38 -11.69
N ILE A 254 -16.67 -5.11 -11.41
CA ILE A 254 -16.24 -4.19 -10.35
C ILE A 254 -15.72 -2.84 -10.88
N GLY A 255 -15.92 -2.57 -12.17
CA GLY A 255 -15.54 -1.32 -12.80
C GLY A 255 -14.05 -1.19 -13.14
N LEU A 256 -13.29 -2.29 -13.12
CA LEU A 256 -11.93 -2.31 -13.68
C LEU A 256 -12.00 -2.47 -15.21
N GLY A 257 -11.08 -1.80 -15.91
CA GLY A 257 -10.86 -2.04 -17.34
C GLY A 257 -10.23 -3.41 -17.61
N PRO A 258 -10.13 -3.85 -18.88
CA PRO A 258 -9.47 -5.10 -19.24
C PRO A 258 -8.03 -5.15 -18.70
N LEU A 259 -7.52 -6.36 -18.46
CA LEU A 259 -6.21 -6.59 -17.85
C LEU A 259 -5.06 -6.24 -18.81
N GLU A 260 -5.23 -6.45 -20.10
CA GLU A 260 -4.20 -6.25 -21.13
C GLU A 260 -3.77 -4.78 -21.24
N PRO A 261 -4.67 -3.78 -21.42
CA PRO A 261 -4.29 -2.37 -21.46
C PRO A 261 -3.73 -1.89 -20.12
N TYR A 262 -4.18 -2.49 -19.00
CA TYR A 262 -3.65 -2.19 -17.67
C TYR A 262 -2.19 -2.64 -17.55
N LEU A 263 -1.89 -3.90 -17.89
CA LEU A 263 -0.53 -4.46 -17.83
C LEU A 263 0.41 -3.81 -18.85
N GLN A 264 -0.10 -3.32 -19.97
CA GLN A 264 0.66 -2.53 -20.94
C GLN A 264 1.24 -1.25 -20.33
N GLN A 265 0.57 -0.63 -19.35
CA GLN A 265 1.10 0.55 -18.64
C GLN A 265 2.38 0.24 -17.84
N PHE A 266 2.54 -1.04 -17.47
CA PHE A 266 3.76 -1.53 -16.84
C PHE A 266 4.78 -2.03 -17.87
N GLY A 267 4.45 -2.06 -19.17
CA GLY A 267 5.29 -2.67 -20.20
C GLY A 267 5.24 -4.20 -20.21
N ILE A 268 4.18 -4.78 -19.65
CA ILE A 268 3.96 -6.23 -19.62
C ILE A 268 3.07 -6.59 -20.82
N ALA A 269 3.63 -7.34 -21.77
CA ALA A 269 2.89 -7.88 -22.91
C ALA A 269 2.11 -9.12 -22.45
N TYR A 270 0.80 -8.95 -22.28
CA TYR A 270 -0.09 -9.98 -21.75
C TYR A 270 -1.29 -10.18 -22.68
N GLN A 271 -1.68 -11.44 -22.86
CA GLN A 271 -2.90 -11.83 -23.56
C GLN A 271 -3.72 -12.76 -22.66
N VAL A 272 -5.02 -12.51 -22.51
CA VAL A 272 -5.85 -13.38 -21.67
C VAL A 272 -5.88 -14.80 -22.24
N PRO A 273 -5.53 -15.82 -21.44
CA PRO A 273 -5.61 -17.22 -21.85
C PRO A 273 -7.06 -17.62 -22.19
N THR A 274 -7.18 -18.62 -23.05
CA THR A 274 -8.43 -19.37 -23.21
C THR A 274 -8.44 -20.57 -22.26
N ALA A 275 -9.59 -21.24 -22.14
CA ALA A 275 -9.69 -22.47 -21.35
C ALA A 275 -8.72 -23.59 -21.80
N THR A 276 -8.27 -23.55 -23.05
CA THR A 276 -7.47 -24.62 -23.68
C THR A 276 -6.07 -24.20 -24.10
N HIS A 277 -5.74 -22.90 -24.03
CA HIS A 277 -4.47 -22.37 -24.50
C HIS A 277 -4.08 -21.11 -23.74
N ASN A 278 -2.87 -21.11 -23.17
CA ASN A 278 -2.23 -19.92 -22.62
C ASN A 278 -1.15 -19.43 -23.62
N PRO A 279 -1.32 -18.26 -24.24
CA PRO A 279 -0.35 -17.69 -25.18
C PRO A 279 0.84 -17.01 -24.48
N ASN A 280 0.78 -16.82 -23.15
CA ASN A 280 1.82 -16.12 -22.41
C ASN A 280 2.99 -17.05 -22.10
N PRO A 281 4.24 -16.58 -22.27
CA PRO A 281 5.41 -17.36 -21.91
C PRO A 281 5.46 -17.62 -20.39
N PRO A 282 5.92 -18.78 -19.91
CA PRO A 282 6.03 -19.08 -18.48
C PRO A 282 6.81 -18.02 -17.69
N GLU A 283 7.82 -17.40 -18.31
CA GLU A 283 8.66 -16.35 -17.74
C GLU A 283 7.92 -15.03 -17.53
N LEU A 284 6.72 -14.86 -18.09
CA LEU A 284 5.85 -13.72 -17.79
C LEU A 284 5.43 -13.74 -16.31
N TYR A 285 5.22 -14.93 -15.78
CA TYR A 285 4.70 -15.10 -14.44
C TYR A 285 5.84 -15.10 -13.42
N VAL A 286 5.56 -14.53 -12.26
CA VAL A 286 6.35 -14.84 -11.08
C VAL A 286 6.18 -16.34 -10.87
N SER A 287 7.27 -17.09 -11.02
CA SER A 287 7.23 -18.52 -10.72
C SER A 287 6.63 -18.66 -9.33
N PRO A 288 5.54 -19.44 -9.15
CA PRO A 288 5.17 -19.86 -7.83
C PRO A 288 6.41 -20.59 -7.35
N ARG A 289 7.20 -19.97 -6.47
CA ARG A 289 8.24 -20.69 -5.76
C ARG A 289 7.51 -21.92 -5.24
N ALA A 290 7.88 -23.11 -5.72
CA ALA A 290 7.44 -24.35 -5.12
C ALA A 290 7.75 -24.19 -3.63
N ARG A 291 6.70 -23.90 -2.85
CA ARG A 291 6.72 -23.53 -1.43
C ARG A 291 8.13 -23.27 -0.86
N GLU A 292 8.67 -22.11 -1.19
CA GLU A 292 9.48 -21.41 -0.21
C GLU A 292 8.77 -20.08 0.01
N VAL A 293 7.68 -20.16 0.78
CA VAL A 293 7.64 -19.28 1.95
C VAL A 293 9.05 -19.43 2.52
N HIS A 294 9.88 -18.39 2.48
CA HIS A 294 10.98 -18.35 3.44
C HIS A 294 10.30 -18.20 4.81
N LYS A 295 9.58 -19.25 5.24
CA LYS A 295 9.56 -19.62 6.63
C LYS A 295 11.03 -19.71 6.91
N SER A 296 11.50 -18.83 7.78
CA SER A 296 12.76 -19.09 8.42
C SER A 296 12.70 -20.57 8.82
N PRO A 297 13.66 -21.41 8.40
CA PRO A 297 13.64 -22.84 8.74
C PRO A 297 13.48 -23.03 10.24
N VAL A 298 13.80 -21.99 10.99
CA VAL A 298 13.57 -21.75 12.40
C VAL A 298 12.42 -20.77 12.65
N GLU A 299 11.33 -21.23 13.28
CA GLU A 299 10.23 -20.37 13.78
C GLU A 299 10.06 -20.54 15.30
N LEU A 300 9.73 -19.48 16.05
CA LEU A 300 9.50 -19.58 17.50
C LEU A 300 8.24 -20.42 17.77
N ILE A 301 8.34 -21.39 18.68
CA ILE A 301 7.19 -22.15 19.19
C ILE A 301 6.50 -21.30 20.26
N GLY A 302 5.27 -20.90 19.98
CA GLY A 302 4.50 -19.95 20.79
C GLY A 302 4.52 -18.54 20.18
N SER A 303 3.95 -17.57 20.88
CA SER A 303 3.93 -16.19 20.41
C SER A 303 5.11 -15.38 20.95
N TYR A 304 5.52 -14.35 20.22
CA TYR A 304 6.58 -13.45 20.67
C TYR A 304 6.17 -12.68 21.94
N GLU A 305 4.88 -12.37 22.09
CA GLU A 305 4.29 -11.75 23.28
C GLU A 305 4.37 -12.67 24.51
N ALA A 306 4.13 -13.98 24.33
CA ALA A 306 4.25 -14.96 25.41
C ALA A 306 5.70 -15.12 25.87
N LEU A 307 6.65 -14.96 24.97
CA LEU A 307 8.07 -14.93 25.30
C LEU A 307 8.45 -13.63 26.02
N GLN A 308 7.92 -12.48 25.58
CA GLN A 308 8.12 -11.20 26.28
C GLN A 308 7.52 -11.20 27.68
N ALA A 309 6.37 -11.84 27.89
CA ALA A 309 5.73 -11.94 29.20
C ALA A 309 6.57 -12.71 30.23
N GLN A 310 7.56 -13.50 29.78
CA GLN A 310 8.51 -14.19 30.66
C GLN A 310 9.68 -13.31 31.10
N LEU A 311 9.84 -12.11 30.53
CA LEU A 311 10.91 -11.18 30.89
C LEU A 311 10.64 -10.58 32.26
N VAL A 312 11.63 -10.71 33.14
CA VAL A 312 11.66 -10.06 34.45
C VAL A 312 12.54 -8.84 34.36
N TYR A 313 11.94 -7.65 34.38
CA TYR A 313 12.70 -6.41 34.32
C TYR A 313 13.61 -6.26 35.57
N PRO A 314 14.94 -6.20 35.43
CA PRO A 314 15.86 -6.17 36.57
C PRO A 314 15.69 -4.92 37.44
N GLU A 315 15.78 -5.07 38.77
CA GLU A 315 15.65 -3.95 39.71
C GLU A 315 16.70 -2.86 39.48
N GLN A 316 17.92 -3.25 39.10
CA GLN A 316 18.99 -2.30 38.77
C GLN A 316 18.63 -1.46 37.54
N ALA A 317 18.03 -2.07 36.51
CA ALA A 317 17.55 -1.35 35.34
C ALA A 317 16.36 -0.42 35.66
N LYS A 318 15.47 -0.82 36.58
CA LYS A 318 14.39 0.06 37.09
C LYS A 318 14.95 1.27 37.82
N LYS A 319 15.90 1.06 38.73
CA LYS A 319 16.57 2.13 39.50
C LYS A 319 17.30 3.11 38.57
N ASN A 320 17.98 2.59 37.56
CA ASN A 320 18.75 3.36 36.60
C ASN A 320 17.91 3.91 35.43
N LYS A 321 16.60 3.58 35.37
CA LYS A 321 15.69 3.97 34.28
C LYS A 321 16.21 3.59 32.88
N VAL A 322 16.92 2.46 32.79
CA VAL A 322 17.51 1.95 31.54
C VAL A 322 16.41 1.28 30.73
N SER A 323 16.14 1.76 29.52
CA SER A 323 15.16 1.17 28.60
C SER A 323 15.78 1.00 27.21
N GLY A 324 15.25 0.06 26.43
CA GLY A 324 15.73 -0.18 25.09
C GLY A 324 15.47 -1.60 24.63
N LYS A 325 16.31 -2.09 23.72
CA LYS A 325 16.19 -3.40 23.11
C LYS A 325 17.52 -4.13 23.20
N VAL A 326 17.51 -5.31 23.80
CA VAL A 326 18.65 -6.23 23.76
C VAL A 326 18.54 -7.02 22.46
N VAL A 327 19.64 -7.14 21.72
CA VAL A 327 19.73 -7.97 20.50
C VAL A 327 20.65 -9.14 20.77
N LEU A 328 20.11 -10.34 20.61
CA LEU A 328 20.79 -11.61 20.80
C LEU A 328 21.09 -12.25 19.45
N GLN A 329 22.23 -12.92 19.35
CA GLN A 329 22.57 -13.86 18.28
C GLN A 329 22.68 -15.24 18.90
N MET A 330 22.19 -16.26 18.21
CA MET A 330 22.23 -17.64 18.67
C MET A 330 22.20 -18.59 17.49
N VAL A 331 22.57 -19.84 17.73
CA VAL A 331 22.45 -20.93 16.76
C VAL A 331 21.32 -21.84 17.22
N ILE A 332 20.30 -22.05 16.38
CA ILE A 332 19.25 -23.02 16.67
C ILE A 332 19.67 -24.36 16.10
N ASP A 333 19.77 -25.37 16.97
CA ASP A 333 20.14 -26.72 16.58
C ASP A 333 18.99 -27.45 15.82
N PRO A 334 19.24 -28.63 15.24
CA PRO A 334 18.21 -29.39 14.52
C PRO A 334 16.97 -29.74 15.35
N GLN A 335 17.07 -29.73 16.69
CA GLN A 335 15.98 -30.00 17.62
C GLN A 335 15.21 -28.73 18.02
N GLY A 336 15.62 -27.56 17.50
CA GLY A 336 14.95 -26.31 17.78
C GLY A 336 15.35 -25.67 19.11
N VAL A 337 16.50 -26.06 19.67
CA VAL A 337 17.01 -25.54 20.94
C VAL A 337 18.07 -24.46 20.66
N PRO A 338 17.98 -23.28 21.31
CA PRO A 338 18.99 -22.24 21.18
C PRO A 338 20.31 -22.59 21.85
N GLN A 339 21.38 -22.62 21.06
CA GLN A 339 22.77 -22.76 21.45
C GLN A 339 23.51 -21.42 21.27
N ASN A 340 24.62 -21.23 22.00
CA ASN A 340 25.50 -20.06 21.86
C ASN A 340 24.75 -18.72 21.87
N VAL A 341 23.85 -18.52 22.84
CA VAL A 341 23.08 -17.27 22.99
C VAL A 341 23.99 -16.13 23.45
N LEU A 342 24.41 -15.28 22.51
CA LEU A 342 25.31 -14.16 22.70
C LEU A 342 24.59 -12.82 22.59
N VAL A 343 25.01 -11.85 23.40
CA VAL A 343 24.49 -10.47 23.33
C VAL A 343 25.32 -9.69 22.32
N VAL A 344 24.70 -9.28 21.21
CA VAL A 344 25.34 -8.48 20.15
C VAL A 344 25.14 -6.98 20.39
N LYS A 345 24.00 -6.63 20.98
CA LYS A 345 23.72 -5.26 21.41
C LYS A 345 22.99 -5.29 22.73
N GLY A 346 23.71 -4.96 23.80
CA GLY A 346 23.18 -4.88 25.15
C GLY A 346 22.71 -3.48 25.52
N ILE A 347 21.91 -3.42 26.59
CA ILE A 347 21.56 -2.17 27.29
C ILE A 347 22.10 -2.16 28.72
N GLY A 348 22.68 -3.27 29.18
CA GLY A 348 23.27 -3.41 30.52
C GLY A 348 22.24 -3.39 31.65
N SER A 349 22.72 -3.16 32.88
CA SER A 349 21.90 -3.14 34.11
C SER A 349 21.11 -4.43 34.40
N GLY A 350 21.62 -5.59 33.95
CA GLY A 350 20.99 -6.90 34.15
C GLY A 350 20.04 -7.32 33.02
N CYS A 351 19.71 -6.44 32.08
CA CYS A 351 18.75 -6.73 31.00
C CYS A 351 19.34 -7.72 29.98
N ASP A 352 20.66 -7.70 29.82
CA ASP A 352 21.36 -8.54 28.86
C ASP A 352 21.33 -10.01 29.30
N GLU A 353 21.60 -10.25 30.59
CA GLU A 353 21.54 -11.55 31.23
C GLU A 353 20.11 -12.10 31.26
N GLU A 354 19.13 -11.24 31.53
CA GLU A 354 17.72 -11.63 31.52
C GLU A 354 17.23 -12.02 30.12
N ALA A 355 17.63 -11.25 29.10
CA ALA A 355 17.32 -11.59 27.72
C ALA A 355 17.90 -12.96 27.34
N GLN A 356 19.15 -13.25 27.75
CA GLN A 356 19.76 -14.57 27.54
C GLN A 356 19.00 -15.68 28.27
N ARG A 357 18.56 -15.45 29.51
CA ARG A 357 17.80 -16.44 30.31
C ARG A 357 16.51 -16.85 29.60
N VAL A 358 15.69 -15.87 29.19
CA VAL A 358 14.42 -16.10 28.49
C VAL A 358 14.65 -16.79 27.15
N MET A 359 15.71 -16.40 26.43
CA MET A 359 16.01 -17.03 25.15
C MET A 359 16.42 -18.50 25.29
N ARG A 360 17.18 -18.88 26.32
CA ARG A 360 17.57 -20.28 26.56
C ARG A 360 16.38 -21.20 26.85
N THR A 361 15.28 -20.64 27.35
CA THR A 361 14.03 -21.39 27.59
C THR A 361 13.10 -21.41 26.38
N ALA A 362 13.34 -20.58 25.37
CA ALA A 362 12.57 -20.59 24.13
C ALA A 362 12.76 -21.92 23.37
N ARG A 363 11.75 -22.26 22.58
CA ARG A 363 11.79 -23.41 21.67
C ARG A 363 11.42 -22.94 20.28
N PHE A 364 12.06 -23.52 19.28
CA PHE A 364 11.83 -23.19 17.88
C PHE A 364 11.46 -24.45 17.11
N THR A 365 10.66 -24.33 16.06
CA THR A 365 10.55 -25.38 15.05
C THR A 365 11.76 -25.26 14.16
N ASN A 366 12.52 -26.33 13.93
CA ASN A 366 13.57 -26.36 12.91
C ASN A 366 13.20 -27.35 11.80
N SER A 367 12.67 -26.86 10.70
CA SER A 367 12.22 -27.69 9.58
C SER A 367 13.33 -28.14 8.64
N SER A 368 14.54 -27.59 8.77
CA SER A 368 15.67 -27.92 7.89
C SER A 368 16.51 -29.10 8.38
N GLY A 369 16.50 -29.38 9.70
CA GLY A 369 17.41 -30.35 10.31
C GLY A 369 18.88 -29.92 10.36
N GLU A 370 19.20 -28.68 9.99
CA GLU A 370 20.54 -28.08 10.04
C GLU A 370 20.62 -27.00 11.12
N GLU A 371 21.82 -26.63 11.56
CA GLU A 371 22.01 -25.52 12.48
C GLU A 371 21.78 -24.17 11.77
N HIS A 372 21.04 -23.26 12.43
CA HIS A 372 20.75 -21.92 11.88
C HIS A 372 21.15 -20.82 12.84
N GLU A 373 22.02 -19.92 12.39
CA GLU A 373 22.29 -18.69 13.12
C GLU A 373 21.13 -17.70 12.93
N ILE A 374 20.51 -17.29 14.03
CA ILE A 374 19.45 -16.28 14.04
C ILE A 374 19.81 -15.12 14.95
N ARG A 375 19.18 -13.97 14.68
CA ARG A 375 19.21 -12.81 15.58
C ARG A 375 17.80 -12.45 16.00
N MET A 376 17.61 -12.20 17.29
CA MET A 376 16.33 -11.81 17.84
C MET A 376 16.51 -10.66 18.83
N SER A 377 15.51 -9.79 18.91
CA SER A 377 15.53 -8.67 19.85
C SER A 377 14.47 -8.86 20.92
N LEU A 378 14.75 -8.45 22.15
CA LEU A 378 13.80 -8.44 23.27
C LEU A 378 13.73 -7.01 23.85
N PRO A 379 12.53 -6.41 23.93
CA PRO A 379 12.37 -5.07 24.46
C PRO A 379 12.35 -5.07 26.00
N PHE A 380 12.99 -4.07 26.58
CA PHE A 380 12.86 -3.69 27.98
C PHE A 380 12.28 -2.27 28.01
N SER A 381 10.97 -2.20 28.10
CA SER A 381 10.22 -0.93 28.19
C SER A 381 9.82 -0.67 29.62
N TYR A 382 10.07 0.56 30.09
CA TYR A 382 9.58 0.99 31.38
C TYR A 382 8.11 1.42 31.24
N ASP A 383 7.18 0.50 31.50
CA ASP A 383 5.77 0.85 31.64
C ASP A 383 5.52 1.42 33.04
N LYS A 384 5.22 2.72 33.11
CA LYS A 384 4.51 3.30 34.25
C LYS A 384 3.11 2.65 34.25
N ALA A 385 2.91 1.66 35.10
CA ALA A 385 1.56 1.23 35.45
C ALA A 385 0.81 2.41 36.09
N VAL A 386 -0.10 2.98 35.28
CA VAL A 386 -1.46 3.42 35.59
C VAL A 386 -1.70 3.97 37.01
N SER A 387 -1.91 5.28 37.09
CA SER A 387 -2.70 5.90 38.13
C SER A 387 -4.18 5.52 38.00
N GLY A 388 -4.73 4.85 39.01
CA GLY A 388 -6.10 5.07 39.52
C GLY A 388 -7.30 4.42 38.82
N THR A 389 -7.79 3.32 39.39
CA THR A 389 -9.22 3.11 39.74
C THR A 389 -9.18 2.43 41.12
N GLY A 390 -9.83 2.90 42.18
CA GLY A 390 -11.25 3.19 42.26
C GLY A 390 -11.95 2.06 43.02
N LYS A 391 -11.63 1.90 44.31
CA LYS A 391 -12.55 1.55 45.41
C LYS A 391 -11.84 1.66 46.75
#